data_AF-A0A7D5PCG5-F1
#
_entry.id   AF-A0A7D5PCG5-F1
#
_cell.length_a   1.000
_cell.length_b   1.000
_cell.length_c   1.000
_cell.angle_alpha   90.00
_cell.angle_beta   90.00
_cell.angle_gamma   90.00
#
_symmetry.space_group_name_H-M   'P 1'
#
loop_
_entity.id
_entity.type
_entity.pdbx_description
1 polymer ?
#
loop_
_entity_poly.entity_id
_entity_poly.type
_entity_poly.pdbx_seq_one_letter_code
_entity_poly.pdbx_strand_id
1 'polypeptide(L)'
;MSKNKTISFRVSEDKFETLREIADERDLSLSAVFRDYVDMLVAHDGQVEVVPEHQLNESSASTSDTESFPPKVEVPKSFVREHERLELEAEHLREQLEEHKRYVTKLRQQLDEHDQEDVVQLEDLDGSEDDEEASYRLGNFEESI
;
A
#
# COMPACT_ATOMS: atom_id res chain seq x y z
N MET A 1 -29.63 -37.96 0.71
CA MET A 1 -30.02 -37.78 2.12
C MET A 1 -29.78 -36.33 2.53
N SER A 2 -30.80 -35.49 2.38
CA SER A 2 -30.78 -34.11 2.87
C SER A 2 -30.87 -34.13 4.39
N LYS A 3 -29.78 -33.81 5.09
CA LYS A 3 -29.82 -33.55 6.54
C LYS A 3 -30.51 -32.21 6.73
N ASN A 4 -31.77 -32.21 7.17
CA ASN A 4 -32.49 -30.97 7.49
C ASN A 4 -31.83 -30.32 8.71
N LYS A 5 -30.96 -29.33 8.47
CA LYS A 5 -30.38 -28.50 9.52
C LYS A 5 -31.34 -27.35 9.79
N THR A 6 -31.81 -27.23 11.02
CA THR A 6 -32.54 -26.03 11.47
C THR A 6 -31.52 -24.94 11.77
N ILE A 7 -31.66 -23.79 11.12
CA ILE A 7 -30.83 -22.61 11.34
C ILE A 7 -31.74 -21.52 11.91
N SER A 8 -31.34 -20.95 13.05
CA SER A 8 -32.03 -19.81 13.66
C SER A 8 -31.27 -18.52 13.36
N PHE A 9 -31.99 -17.49 12.93
CA PHE A 9 -31.45 -16.16 12.69
C PHE A 9 -32.13 -15.13 13.60
N ARG A 10 -31.42 -14.04 13.92
CA ARG A 10 -32.01 -12.88 14.58
C ARG A 10 -32.26 -11.80 13.53
N VAL A 11 -33.48 -11.30 13.49
CA VAL A 11 -33.92 -10.23 12.59
C VAL A 11 -34.64 -9.18 13.42
N SER A 12 -34.57 -7.91 13.00
CA SER A 12 -35.31 -6.81 13.63
C SER A 12 -36.82 -6.98 13.40
N GLU A 13 -37.63 -6.60 14.37
CA GLU A 13 -39.09 -6.71 14.33
C GLU A 13 -39.69 -6.12 13.05
N ASP A 14 -39.26 -4.92 12.65
CA ASP A 14 -39.72 -4.25 11.43
C ASP A 14 -39.51 -5.09 10.16
N LYS A 15 -38.34 -5.75 10.04
CA LYS A 15 -38.01 -6.59 8.88
C LYS A 15 -38.78 -7.90 8.90
N PHE A 16 -39.11 -8.40 10.09
CA PHE A 16 -39.91 -9.61 10.25
C PHE A 16 -41.35 -9.37 9.79
N GLU A 17 -41.96 -8.25 10.18
CA GLU A 17 -43.31 -7.88 9.73
C GLU A 17 -43.37 -7.68 8.21
N THR A 18 -42.39 -6.99 7.61
CA THR A 18 -42.35 -6.84 6.13
C THR A 18 -42.21 -8.17 5.41
N LEU A 19 -41.40 -9.10 5.93
CA LEU A 19 -41.24 -10.42 5.32
C LEU A 19 -42.49 -11.28 5.45
N ARG A 20 -43.25 -11.10 6.55
CA ARG A 20 -44.53 -11.75 6.76
C ARG A 20 -45.59 -11.23 5.79
N GLU A 21 -45.69 -9.92 5.62
CA GLU A 21 -46.60 -9.28 4.67
C GLU A 21 -46.36 -9.77 3.23
N ILE A 22 -45.09 -9.84 2.80
CA ILE A 22 -44.71 -10.37 1.47
C ILE A 22 -45.05 -11.85 1.33
N ALA A 23 -44.89 -12.64 2.40
CA ALA A 23 -45.21 -14.06 2.40
C ALA A 23 -46.73 -14.30 2.30
N ASP A 24 -47.51 -13.51 3.03
CA ASP A 24 -48.98 -13.56 3.02
C ASP A 24 -49.54 -13.09 1.66
N GLU A 25 -48.96 -12.07 1.02
CA GLU A 25 -49.35 -11.62 -0.32
C GLU A 25 -49.14 -12.71 -1.39
N ARG A 26 -48.11 -13.55 -1.22
CA ARG A 26 -47.74 -14.60 -2.18
C ARG A 26 -48.29 -15.99 -1.83
N ASP A 27 -49.11 -16.11 -0.78
CA ASP A 27 -49.61 -17.39 -0.25
C ASP A 27 -48.49 -18.41 0.06
N LEU A 28 -47.31 -17.93 0.49
CA LEU A 28 -46.15 -18.76 0.79
C LEU A 28 -45.85 -18.75 2.28
N SER A 29 -45.30 -19.86 2.79
CA SER A 29 -44.76 -19.84 4.15
C SER A 29 -43.52 -18.95 4.23
N LEU A 30 -43.34 -18.23 5.34
CA LEU A 30 -42.14 -17.41 5.58
C LEU A 30 -40.83 -18.18 5.38
N SER A 31 -40.82 -19.46 5.78
CA SER A 31 -39.68 -20.37 5.60
C SER A 31 -39.41 -20.70 4.12
N ALA A 32 -40.42 -20.67 3.25
CA ALA A 32 -40.28 -20.90 1.82
C ALA A 32 -39.70 -19.66 1.12
N VAL A 33 -40.23 -18.47 1.41
CA VAL A 33 -39.70 -17.19 0.89
C VAL A 33 -38.22 -17.03 1.25
N PHE A 34 -37.85 -17.37 2.49
CA PHE A 34 -36.46 -17.31 2.92
C PHE A 34 -35.56 -18.30 2.17
N ARG A 35 -36.03 -19.53 1.93
CA ARG A 35 -35.26 -20.53 1.17
C ARG A 35 -35.07 -20.08 -0.27
N ASP A 36 -36.13 -19.62 -0.93
CA ASP A 36 -36.07 -19.16 -2.31
C ASP A 36 -35.09 -17.99 -2.46
N TYR A 37 -35.07 -17.06 -1.51
CA TYR A 37 -34.11 -15.95 -1.51
C TYR A 37 -32.67 -16.43 -1.31
N VAL A 38 -32.44 -17.36 -0.37
CA VAL A 38 -31.11 -17.94 -0.14
C VAL A 38 -30.65 -18.76 -1.34
N ASP A 39 -31.54 -19.52 -1.95
CA ASP A 39 -31.25 -20.35 -3.12
C ASP A 39 -30.89 -19.47 -4.32
N MET A 40 -31.61 -18.37 -4.55
CA MET A 40 -31.27 -17.37 -5.57
C MET A 40 -29.91 -16.71 -5.28
N LEU A 41 -29.65 -16.33 -4.03
CA LEU A 41 -28.38 -15.73 -3.62
C LEU A 41 -27.19 -16.69 -3.84
N VAL A 42 -27.37 -17.97 -3.53
CA VAL A 42 -26.33 -19.01 -3.72
C VAL A 42 -26.14 -19.32 -5.20
N ALA A 43 -27.22 -19.39 -5.99
CA ALA A 43 -27.16 -19.67 -7.42
C ALA A 43 -26.37 -18.61 -8.20
N HIS A 44 -26.40 -17.36 -7.75
CA HIS A 44 -25.69 -16.24 -8.39
C HIS A 44 -24.40 -15.83 -7.67
N ASP A 45 -23.84 -16.66 -6.78
CA ASP A 45 -22.60 -16.37 -6.03
C ASP A 45 -22.63 -14.99 -5.32
N GLY A 46 -23.79 -14.61 -4.79
CA GLY A 46 -24.02 -13.31 -4.16
C GLY A 46 -24.29 -12.15 -5.12
N GLN A 47 -24.31 -12.37 -6.44
CA GLN A 47 -24.56 -11.34 -7.46
C GLN A 47 -26.06 -11.23 -7.73
N VAL A 48 -26.77 -10.41 -6.96
CA VAL A 48 -28.19 -10.13 -7.20
C VAL A 48 -28.37 -8.65 -7.50
N GLU A 49 -28.84 -8.33 -8.70
CA GLU A 49 -29.22 -6.97 -9.09
C GLU A 49 -30.70 -6.74 -8.75
N VAL A 50 -30.99 -5.73 -7.92
CA VAL A 50 -32.37 -5.33 -7.61
C VAL A 50 -32.84 -4.39 -8.71
N VAL A 51 -33.50 -4.94 -9.72
CA VAL A 51 -34.04 -4.18 -10.85
C VAL A 51 -35.53 -3.86 -10.59
N PRO A 52 -35.97 -2.59 -10.71
CA PRO A 52 -37.39 -2.22 -10.65
C PRO A 52 -38.24 -2.94 -11.70
N GLU A 53 -39.51 -3.26 -11.39
CA GLU A 53 -40.37 -4.08 -12.26
C GLU A 53 -40.52 -3.56 -13.71
N HIS A 54 -40.44 -2.25 -13.93
CA HIS A 54 -40.54 -1.64 -15.26
C HIS A 54 -39.28 -1.84 -16.14
N GLN A 55 -38.16 -2.26 -15.56
CA GLN A 55 -36.87 -2.46 -16.25
C GLN A 55 -36.56 -3.95 -16.49
N LEU A 56 -37.27 -4.87 -15.84
CA LEU A 56 -37.09 -6.33 -15.94
C LEU A 56 -37.20 -6.86 -17.39
N ASN A 57 -38.00 -6.21 -18.23
CA ASN A 57 -38.17 -6.56 -19.64
C ASN A 57 -37.07 -6.00 -20.55
N GLU A 58 -36.36 -4.94 -20.14
CA GLU A 58 -35.29 -4.34 -20.93
C GLU A 58 -33.95 -5.03 -20.65
N SER A 59 -33.66 -5.35 -19.37
CA SER A 59 -32.42 -6.01 -18.96
C SER A 59 -32.34 -7.50 -19.35
N SER A 60 -33.48 -8.16 -19.61
CA SER A 60 -33.49 -9.52 -20.19
C SER A 60 -33.08 -9.55 -21.67
N ALA A 61 -33.07 -8.40 -22.37
CA ALA A 61 -32.72 -8.29 -23.78
C ALA A 61 -31.28 -7.83 -24.03
N SER A 62 -30.61 -7.27 -23.00
CA SER A 62 -29.27 -6.70 -23.08
C SER A 62 -28.24 -7.49 -22.25
N THR A 63 -28.19 -8.81 -22.41
CA THR A 63 -27.03 -9.62 -22.00
C THR A 63 -25.83 -9.36 -22.93
N SER A 64 -25.38 -8.12 -23.01
CA SER A 64 -24.06 -7.81 -23.54
C SER A 64 -23.07 -7.97 -22.38
N ASP A 65 -21.99 -8.73 -22.59
CA ASP A 65 -20.94 -8.99 -21.59
C ASP A 65 -20.30 -7.72 -20.99
N THR A 66 -20.63 -6.54 -21.52
CA THR A 66 -20.12 -5.22 -21.12
C THR A 66 -20.78 -4.64 -19.87
N GLU A 67 -21.92 -5.15 -19.39
CA GLU A 67 -22.65 -4.62 -18.23
C GLU A 67 -22.60 -5.55 -17.00
N SER A 68 -21.63 -6.47 -16.93
CA SER A 68 -21.43 -7.33 -15.74
C SER A 68 -20.91 -6.51 -14.55
N PHE A 69 -21.65 -6.51 -13.44
CA PHE A 69 -21.18 -6.03 -12.14
C PHE A 69 -20.37 -7.13 -11.41
N PRO A 70 -19.23 -6.81 -10.77
CA PRO A 70 -18.54 -5.53 -10.76
C PRO A 70 -17.96 -5.17 -12.13
N PRO A 71 -17.94 -3.88 -12.52
CA PRO A 71 -17.54 -3.45 -13.85
C PRO A 71 -16.13 -3.94 -14.19
N LYS A 72 -16.03 -4.72 -15.26
CA LYS A 72 -14.75 -5.24 -15.76
C LYS A 72 -14.24 -4.29 -16.84
N VAL A 73 -13.03 -3.77 -16.66
CA VAL A 73 -12.36 -2.94 -17.67
C VAL A 73 -11.29 -3.78 -18.36
N GLU A 74 -11.39 -3.91 -19.68
CA GLU A 74 -10.35 -4.57 -20.47
C GLU A 74 -9.17 -3.63 -20.65
N VAL A 75 -8.00 -4.03 -20.16
CA VAL A 75 -6.78 -3.23 -20.25
C VAL A 75 -5.84 -3.86 -21.28
N PRO A 76 -5.30 -3.09 -22.25
CA PRO A 76 -4.33 -3.62 -23.21
C PRO A 76 -3.09 -4.17 -22.53
N LYS A 77 -2.54 -5.27 -23.06
CA LYS A 77 -1.29 -5.88 -22.55
C LYS A 77 -0.10 -4.91 -22.58
N SER A 78 -0.12 -3.90 -23.45
CA SER A 78 0.92 -2.85 -23.50
C SER A 78 0.93 -2.01 -22.23
N PHE A 79 -0.24 -1.67 -21.68
CA PHE A 79 -0.36 -0.90 -20.44
C PHE A 79 0.20 -1.68 -19.25
N VAL A 80 -0.16 -2.96 -19.13
CA VAL A 80 0.34 -3.82 -18.05
C VAL A 80 1.87 -3.94 -18.09
N ARG A 81 2.45 -4.15 -19.28
CA ARG A 81 3.91 -4.22 -19.45
C ARG A 81 4.61 -2.92 -19.13
N GLU A 82 4.01 -1.79 -19.51
CA GLU A 82 4.60 -0.48 -19.25
C GLU A 82 4.53 -0.13 -17.77
N HIS A 83 3.42 -0.44 -17.11
CA HIS A 83 3.28 -0.30 -15.66
C HIS A 83 4.32 -1.14 -14.91
N GLU A 84 4.46 -2.42 -15.26
CA GLU A 84 5.47 -3.30 -14.68
C GLU A 84 6.90 -2.75 -14.89
N ARG A 85 7.20 -2.26 -16.09
CA ARG A 85 8.49 -1.61 -16.37
C ARG A 85 8.72 -0.39 -15.48
N LEU A 86 7.71 0.47 -15.35
CA LEU A 86 7.80 1.67 -14.52
C LEU A 86 7.94 1.33 -13.03
N GLU A 87 7.26 0.30 -12.55
CA GLU A 87 7.39 -0.19 -11.17
C GLU A 87 8.82 -0.67 -10.90
N LEU A 88 9.39 -1.46 -11.81
CA LEU A 88 10.78 -1.94 -11.70
C LEU A 88 11.81 -0.80 -11.81
N GLU A 89 11.58 0.16 -12.71
CA GLU A 89 12.45 1.34 -12.84
C GLU A 89 12.40 2.19 -11.55
N ALA A 90 11.21 2.42 -10.99
CA ALA A 90 11.05 3.15 -9.75
C ALA A 90 11.68 2.43 -8.56
N GLU A 91 11.56 1.10 -8.49
CA GLU A 91 12.24 0.27 -7.49
C GLU A 91 13.76 0.41 -7.59
N HIS A 92 14.31 0.28 -8.81
CA HIS A 92 15.74 0.45 -9.05
C HIS A 92 16.24 1.85 -8.64
N LEU A 93 15.49 2.91 -8.95
CA LEU A 93 15.86 4.27 -8.56
C LEU A 93 15.82 4.48 -7.03
N ARG A 94 14.89 3.81 -6.32
CA ARG A 94 14.85 3.83 -4.86
C ARG A 94 16.07 3.13 -4.26
N GLU A 95 16.47 1.99 -4.81
CA GLU A 95 17.67 1.27 -4.37
C GLU A 95 18.93 2.13 -4.52
N GLN A 96 19.13 2.76 -5.69
CA GLN A 96 20.25 3.68 -5.92
C GLN A 96 20.26 4.85 -4.91
N LEU A 97 19.09 5.43 -4.63
CA LEU A 97 18.96 6.50 -3.64
C LEU A 97 19.29 6.02 -2.23
N GLU A 98 18.88 4.82 -1.84
CA GLU A 98 19.22 4.25 -0.55
C GLU A 98 20.71 3.97 -0.41
N GLU A 99 21.34 3.42 -1.44
CA GLU A 99 22.80 3.22 -1.46
C GLU A 99 23.54 4.54 -1.27
N HIS A 100 23.17 5.57 -2.05
CA HIS A 100 23.81 6.88 -1.95
C HIS A 100 23.58 7.53 -0.57
N LYS A 101 22.38 7.38 0.01
CA LYS A 101 22.11 7.84 1.39
C LYS A 101 23.01 7.13 2.40
N ARG A 102 23.12 5.80 2.31
CA ARG A 102 23.99 5.01 3.20
C ARG A 102 25.46 5.43 3.05
N TYR A 103 25.92 5.67 1.82
CA TYR A 103 27.28 6.15 1.56
C TYR A 103 27.53 7.54 2.17
N VAL A 104 26.61 8.50 1.99
CA VAL A 104 26.71 9.82 2.61
C VAL A 104 26.74 9.72 4.14
N THR A 105 25.90 8.87 4.74
CA THR A 105 25.92 8.63 6.20
C THR A 105 27.27 8.08 6.64
N LYS A 106 27.85 7.13 5.90
CA LYS A 106 29.19 6.60 6.18
C LYS A 106 30.26 7.70 6.12
N LEU A 107 30.23 8.57 5.11
CA LEU A 107 31.19 9.67 4.99
C LEU A 107 31.05 10.68 6.13
N ARG A 108 29.81 11.01 6.51
CA ARG A 108 29.55 11.88 7.67
C ARG A 108 30.13 11.27 8.95
N GLN A 109 29.87 9.99 9.19
CA GLN A 109 30.43 9.28 10.34
C GLN A 109 31.97 9.32 10.34
N GLN A 110 32.61 9.08 9.19
CA GLN A 110 34.07 9.15 9.08
C GLN A 110 34.62 10.55 9.35
N LEU A 111 33.92 11.59 8.91
CA LEU A 111 34.29 12.97 9.19
C LEU A 111 34.10 13.31 10.67
N ASP A 112 32.99 12.90 11.27
CA ASP A 112 32.71 13.11 12.70
C ASP A 112 33.75 12.39 13.59
N GLU A 113 34.24 11.21 13.16
CA GLU A 113 35.34 10.48 13.81
C GLU A 113 36.69 11.21 13.64
N HIS A 114 37.00 11.71 12.44
CA HIS A 114 38.24 12.44 12.15
C HIS A 114 38.31 13.82 12.84
N ASP A 115 37.18 14.54 12.95
CA ASP A 115 37.07 15.80 13.69
C ASP A 115 37.23 15.60 15.21
N GLN A 116 37.10 14.37 15.72
CA GLN A 116 37.33 14.07 17.15
C GLN A 116 38.78 13.64 17.44
N GLU A 117 39.48 13.04 16.48
CA GLU A 117 40.85 12.51 16.68
C GLU A 117 41.97 13.51 16.33
N ASP A 118 41.73 14.51 15.47
CA ASP A 118 42.78 15.40 14.92
C ASP A 118 42.65 16.90 15.25
N VAL A 119 41.71 17.32 16.12
CA VAL A 119 41.58 18.74 16.50
C VAL A 119 42.54 19.08 17.64
N VAL A 120 43.78 19.44 17.28
CA VAL A 120 44.69 20.15 18.19
C VAL A 120 44.24 21.62 18.22
N GLN A 121 43.71 22.07 19.36
CA GLN A 121 43.35 23.49 19.52
C GLN A 121 44.65 24.30 19.55
N LEU A 122 44.82 25.20 18.58
CA LEU A 122 46.01 26.06 18.47
C LEU A 122 46.22 26.95 19.72
N GLU A 123 45.15 27.18 20.48
CA GLU A 123 45.15 27.87 21.78
C GLU A 123 45.92 27.08 22.86
N ASP A 124 45.96 25.75 22.77
CA ASP A 124 46.72 24.87 23.67
C ASP A 124 48.21 24.79 23.29
N LEU A 125 48.57 25.13 22.05
CA LEU A 125 49.96 25.18 21.56
C LEU A 125 50.66 26.51 21.89
N ASP A 126 49.90 27.60 22.04
CA ASP A 126 50.40 28.93 22.40
C ASP A 126 50.58 29.11 23.93
N GLY A 127 50.17 28.12 24.72
CA GLY A 127 50.15 28.15 26.19
C GLY A 127 51.30 27.43 26.89
N SER A 128 52.23 26.81 26.15
CA SER A 128 53.36 26.05 26.72
C SER A 128 54.74 26.58 26.29
N GLU A 129 54.87 27.89 26.05
CA GLU A 129 56.16 28.57 25.88
C GLU A 129 56.61 29.26 27.18
N ASP A 130 56.65 28.50 28.27
CA ASP A 130 57.49 28.81 29.44
C ASP A 130 58.69 27.82 29.53
N ASP A 131 59.08 27.23 28.38
CA ASP A 131 60.38 26.58 28.20
C ASP A 131 61.21 27.43 27.22
N GLU A 132 62.18 28.10 27.81
CA GLU A 132 63.23 28.87 27.17
C GLU A 132 64.04 28.00 26.18
N GLU A 133 64.44 28.58 25.04
CA GLU A 133 65.45 28.08 24.07
C GLU A 133 65.03 27.05 22.99
N ALA A 134 64.38 27.49 21.91
CA ALA A 134 64.72 27.00 20.56
C ALA A 134 64.24 27.93 19.43
N SER A 135 64.85 29.11 19.31
CA SER A 135 64.74 29.94 18.12
C SER A 135 65.42 29.26 16.92
N TYR A 136 64.69 28.41 16.18
CA TYR A 136 65.18 27.84 14.93
C TYR A 136 65.15 28.90 13.82
N ARG A 137 66.27 29.60 13.65
CA ARG A 137 66.53 30.52 12.54
C ARG A 137 67.15 29.75 11.38
N LEU A 138 66.32 29.22 10.49
CA LEU A 138 66.78 28.54 9.27
C LEU A 138 67.00 29.56 8.13
N GLY A 139 68.22 29.64 7.61
CA GLY A 139 68.50 30.28 6.32
C GLY A 139 69.74 31.18 6.32
N ASN A 140 70.93 30.59 6.33
CA ASN A 140 72.11 31.21 5.75
C ASN A 140 72.88 30.13 4.95
N PHE A 141 72.48 29.97 3.69
CA PHE A 141 73.24 29.24 2.67
C PHE A 141 73.64 30.26 1.61
N GLU A 142 74.76 30.95 1.81
CA GLU A 142 75.49 31.60 0.72
C GLU A 142 76.73 30.77 0.40
N GLU A 143 76.55 29.95 -0.63
CA GLU A 143 77.44 29.67 -1.76
C GLU A 143 78.95 29.98 -1.59
N SER A 144 79.74 28.90 -1.54
CA SER A 144 81.20 28.93 -1.72
C SER A 144 81.56 29.30 -3.17
N ILE A 145 82.18 30.47 -3.38
CA ILE A 145 83.15 30.77 -4.46
C ILE A 145 84.34 31.50 -3.86
#